data_AF-A0A0E3S7Q4-F1
#
_entry.id   AF-A0A0E3S7Q4-F1
#
_cell.length_a   1.000
_cell.length_b   1.000
_cell.length_c   1.000
_cell.angle_alpha   90.00
_cell.angle_beta   90.00
_cell.angle_gamma   90.00
#
_symmetry.space_group_name_H-M   'P 1'
#
loop_
_entity.id
_entity.type
_entity.pdbx_description
1 polymer ?
#
loop_
_entity_poly.entity_id
_entity_poly.type
_entity_poly.pdbx_seq_one_letter_code
_entity_poly.pdbx_strand_id
1 'polypeptide(L)'
;MQCNVCEFGCEINEYSRGRCGTYVYTGDTIVQDPGMGYLGAYPVSIETIPLLHYYSSGKFLQVFSTGCNFQCSGCVARLLASGKPLSHSTLTPSQVVERALQQECLGVVSTLNEPAANYYLFRDLAVQAKEQGLLAGCSTNCYFTDETLNKLGQIVDFMNVGIKGYSDRSYRSCGVPSSAPVFRNISRLFDMGVHVEISVVYSRGNEEDVIKVAEAVSDISPTIPVQVMRFIPFGDAPIELEPSIGEAESLCTSLRKHIDHVYLFNSPGTELLNTYCPECGSLLAEREFYGPMGSRPVKPWVTYTCDCGKTVPVKGITATECFNEEGFMGGYRISRAFGMVHGVLTCLEVLDDSRLIDTWEKISDSGTLMQVHHMIQQPYAYLEFVRLIAEKAGEPEKGEELISFIRTRLELVHALAAKNSGHKVYYCMGSPLFALNAGRMENNLVTFSGSMSINKQLQKEGKPGVNVSPSFINENNPETIFISGFLSRPLDEFYALCRQYGIEADAVKQKRIYAVPPSWDFGNPRWILGLMYIADKLYPGDSGIDLKREADEFYLQFYRMPFGESKSNRSFHRPTSGIWPLHVTRCTHA
;
A
#
# COMPACT_ATOMS: atom_id res chain seq x y z
N MET A 1 -15.06 33.09 -8.02
CA MET A 1 -14.01 33.44 -7.04
C MET A 1 -12.82 32.50 -7.23
N GLN A 2 -11.59 32.97 -7.04
CA GLN A 2 -10.40 32.13 -7.18
C GLN A 2 -10.09 31.40 -5.86
N CYS A 3 -9.96 30.07 -5.90
CA CYS A 3 -9.57 29.25 -4.75
C CYS A 3 -8.08 29.41 -4.48
N ASN A 4 -7.70 29.72 -3.24
CA ASN A 4 -6.31 29.98 -2.85
C ASN A 4 -5.67 28.85 -2.02
N VAL A 5 -6.25 27.65 -2.01
CA VAL A 5 -5.75 26.54 -1.18
C VAL A 5 -4.49 25.89 -1.77
N CYS A 6 -4.50 25.64 -3.08
CA CYS A 6 -3.39 25.01 -3.79
C CYS A 6 -3.05 25.77 -5.06
N GLU A 7 -1.86 25.51 -5.61
CA GLU A 7 -1.29 26.24 -6.76
C GLU A 7 -2.06 26.04 -8.08
N PHE A 8 -3.13 25.22 -8.07
CA PHE A 8 -4.07 25.19 -9.19
C PHE A 8 -4.89 26.46 -9.33
N GLY A 9 -5.16 27.19 -8.24
CA GLY A 9 -5.86 28.47 -8.32
C GLY A 9 -7.24 28.38 -8.98
N CYS A 10 -8.01 27.31 -8.78
CA CYS A 10 -9.27 27.05 -9.50
C CYS A 10 -10.26 28.23 -9.38
N GLU A 11 -10.90 28.61 -10.47
CA GLU A 11 -12.07 29.49 -10.44
C GLU A 11 -13.33 28.69 -10.10
N ILE A 12 -14.01 29.06 -9.02
CA ILE A 12 -15.22 28.40 -8.52
C ILE A 12 -16.37 29.41 -8.46
N ASN A 13 -17.55 29.03 -8.96
CA ASN A 13 -18.82 29.78 -8.94
C ASN A 13 -19.96 28.88 -8.44
N GLU A 14 -21.21 29.37 -8.40
CA GLU A 14 -22.35 28.58 -7.90
C GLU A 14 -22.66 27.29 -8.70
N TYR A 15 -22.08 27.12 -9.88
CA TYR A 15 -22.30 25.96 -10.77
C TYR A 15 -21.11 25.01 -10.86
N SER A 16 -20.01 25.32 -10.16
CA SER A 16 -18.76 24.58 -10.29
C SER A 16 -18.15 24.23 -8.94
N ARG A 17 -17.19 23.30 -8.98
CA ARG A 17 -16.41 22.85 -7.83
C ARG A 17 -14.94 23.00 -8.15
N GLY A 18 -14.11 23.07 -7.11
CA GLY A 18 -12.67 22.92 -7.29
C GLY A 18 -12.35 21.58 -7.97
N ARG A 19 -11.23 21.50 -8.69
CA ARG A 19 -10.82 20.27 -9.41
C ARG A 19 -10.74 19.03 -8.51
N CYS A 20 -10.48 19.23 -7.23
CA CYS A 20 -10.44 18.19 -6.21
C CYS A 20 -11.83 17.65 -5.80
N GLY A 21 -12.92 18.31 -6.21
CA GLY A 21 -14.31 17.92 -5.96
C GLY A 21 -14.93 18.46 -4.67
N THR A 22 -14.13 19.04 -3.78
CA THR A 22 -14.48 19.23 -2.35
C THR A 22 -14.75 20.67 -1.93
N TYR A 23 -14.45 21.65 -2.77
CA TYR A 23 -14.68 23.08 -2.49
C TYR A 23 -15.84 23.62 -3.31
N VAL A 24 -16.70 24.42 -2.65
CA VAL A 24 -17.90 25.03 -3.23
C VAL A 24 -17.95 26.52 -2.93
N TYR A 25 -18.67 27.26 -3.77
CA TYR A 25 -18.91 28.69 -3.60
C TYR A 25 -20.26 28.95 -2.90
N THR A 26 -20.29 29.82 -1.89
CA THR A 26 -21.50 30.14 -1.10
C THR A 26 -22.15 31.48 -1.46
N GLY A 27 -21.68 32.16 -2.51
CA GLY A 27 -22.17 33.48 -2.92
C GLY A 27 -21.24 34.63 -2.55
N ASP A 28 -20.37 34.43 -1.56
CA ASP A 28 -19.41 35.41 -1.05
C ASP A 28 -18.00 34.83 -0.81
N THR A 29 -17.90 33.52 -0.55
CA THR A 29 -16.65 32.84 -0.24
C THR A 29 -16.57 31.43 -0.82
N ILE A 30 -15.38 30.83 -0.78
CA ILE A 30 -15.13 29.42 -1.09
C ILE A 30 -14.91 28.66 0.21
N VAL A 31 -15.73 27.64 0.43
CA VAL A 31 -15.71 26.80 1.64
C VAL A 31 -15.50 25.33 1.28
N GLN A 32 -15.19 24.52 2.29
CA GLN A 32 -15.34 23.08 2.21
C GLN A 32 -16.82 22.73 2.02
N ASP A 33 -17.12 21.84 1.08
CA ASP A 33 -18.46 21.29 0.95
C ASP A 33 -18.94 20.71 2.30
N PRO A 34 -20.10 21.15 2.84
CA PRO A 34 -20.64 20.64 4.10
C PRO A 34 -20.89 19.13 4.12
N GLY A 35 -21.01 18.47 2.97
CA GLY A 35 -21.11 17.01 2.87
C GLY A 35 -19.80 16.26 3.08
N MET A 36 -18.69 16.97 3.28
CA MET A 36 -17.36 16.36 3.45
C MET A 36 -17.05 16.11 4.93
N GLY A 37 -16.50 14.94 5.21
CA GLY A 37 -15.93 14.57 6.50
C GLY A 37 -14.98 13.38 6.38
N TYR A 38 -14.55 12.82 7.49
CA TYR A 38 -13.64 11.67 7.46
C TYR A 38 -14.42 10.36 7.28
N LEU A 39 -13.96 9.51 6.37
CA LEU A 39 -14.57 8.22 6.08
C LEU A 39 -14.18 7.13 7.07
N GLY A 40 -13.07 7.33 7.77
CA GLY A 40 -12.53 6.38 8.71
C GLY A 40 -11.50 7.03 9.61
N ALA A 41 -11.42 6.49 10.82
CA ALA A 41 -10.44 6.87 11.83
C ALA A 41 -9.94 5.60 12.51
N TYR A 42 -8.66 5.27 12.29
CA TYR A 42 -8.07 4.01 12.73
C TYR A 42 -6.76 4.28 13.47
N PRO A 43 -6.54 3.67 14.64
CA PRO A 43 -5.27 3.78 15.31
C PRO A 43 -4.21 3.09 14.45
N VAL A 44 -3.05 3.72 14.36
CA VAL A 44 -1.87 3.25 13.64
C VAL A 44 -0.62 3.55 14.43
N SER A 45 0.44 2.80 14.18
CA SER A 45 1.75 3.32 14.53
C SER A 45 2.28 4.22 13.43
N ILE A 46 3.07 5.21 13.82
CA ILE A 46 3.58 6.23 12.91
C ILE A 46 4.35 5.64 11.72
N GLU A 47 5.11 4.54 11.91
CA GLU A 47 5.87 3.89 10.84
C GLU A 47 5.01 3.09 9.84
N THR A 48 3.71 2.93 10.12
CA THR A 48 2.73 2.42 9.15
C THR A 48 2.40 3.49 8.08
N ILE A 49 2.72 4.75 8.38
CA ILE A 49 2.89 5.85 7.43
C ILE A 49 4.41 5.96 7.16
N PRO A 50 4.88 6.43 6.00
CA PRO A 50 6.32 6.47 5.71
C PRO A 50 7.06 7.58 6.49
N LEU A 51 7.01 7.53 7.82
CA LEU A 51 7.68 8.40 8.78
C LEU A 51 8.48 7.51 9.73
N LEU A 52 9.81 7.59 9.68
CA LEU A 52 10.71 6.70 10.42
C LEU A 52 11.48 7.40 11.55
N HIS A 53 11.54 8.73 11.50
CA HIS A 53 12.32 9.58 12.41
C HIS A 53 11.41 10.49 13.26
N TYR A 54 10.15 10.12 13.44
CA TYR A 54 9.18 10.87 14.24
C TYR A 54 8.46 9.94 15.21
N TYR A 55 8.57 10.18 16.52
CA TYR A 55 7.88 9.45 17.60
C TYR A 55 7.86 7.92 17.39
N SER A 56 9.04 7.30 17.25
CA SER A 56 9.13 5.89 16.85
C SER A 56 8.26 4.97 17.73
N SER A 57 7.58 4.01 17.11
CA SER A 57 6.58 3.12 17.70
C SER A 57 5.34 3.84 18.27
N GLY A 58 5.25 5.15 18.13
CA GLY A 58 4.16 5.99 18.64
C GLY A 58 2.83 5.67 17.96
N LYS A 59 1.76 5.67 18.74
CA LYS A 59 0.38 5.42 18.29
C LYS A 59 -0.31 6.72 17.92
N PHE A 60 -0.83 6.82 16.70
CA PHE A 60 -1.55 7.97 16.16
C PHE A 60 -2.91 7.52 15.62
N LEU A 61 -3.88 8.43 15.58
CA LEU A 61 -5.15 8.18 14.90
C LEU A 61 -5.06 8.63 13.45
N GLN A 62 -4.97 7.67 12.53
CA GLN A 62 -5.01 7.94 11.10
C GLN A 62 -6.44 8.23 10.65
N VAL A 63 -6.60 9.28 9.84
CA VAL A 63 -7.86 9.64 9.18
C VAL A 63 -7.69 9.85 7.68
N PHE A 64 -8.78 9.66 6.94
CA PHE A 64 -8.83 9.93 5.49
C PHE A 64 -10.24 10.38 5.05
N SER A 65 -10.28 11.11 3.94
CA SER A 65 -11.51 11.58 3.29
C SER A 65 -11.47 11.26 1.78
N THR A 66 -12.33 11.88 0.98
CA THR A 66 -12.26 11.84 -0.50
C THR A 66 -11.63 13.10 -1.07
N GLY A 67 -11.27 13.06 -2.35
CA GLY A 67 -10.73 14.18 -3.11
C GLY A 67 -9.20 14.17 -3.22
N CYS A 68 -8.71 14.65 -4.36
CA CYS A 68 -7.30 14.88 -4.63
C CYS A 68 -7.16 15.96 -5.70
N ASN A 69 -6.20 16.86 -5.55
CA ASN A 69 -5.88 17.86 -6.58
C ASN A 69 -5.02 17.28 -7.73
N PHE A 70 -4.42 16.09 -7.55
CA PHE A 70 -3.61 15.41 -8.57
C PHE A 70 -4.37 14.23 -9.20
N GLN A 71 -3.96 13.84 -10.40
CA GLN A 71 -4.52 12.71 -11.17
C GLN A 71 -3.43 11.68 -11.51
N CYS A 72 -2.66 11.25 -10.50
CA CYS A 72 -1.52 10.33 -10.68
C CYS A 72 -1.96 8.97 -11.24
N SER A 73 -1.30 8.49 -12.30
CA SER A 73 -1.44 7.11 -12.75
C SER A 73 -0.87 6.13 -11.71
N GLY A 74 -1.57 5.03 -11.45
CA GLY A 74 -1.11 4.01 -10.48
C GLY A 74 -1.21 4.41 -8.99
N CYS A 75 -1.90 5.49 -8.64
CA CYS A 75 -2.10 5.87 -7.24
C CYS A 75 -2.89 4.79 -6.49
N VAL A 76 -2.34 4.31 -5.36
CA VAL A 76 -3.01 3.31 -4.51
C VAL A 76 -4.31 3.81 -3.89
N ALA A 77 -4.51 5.12 -3.83
CA ALA A 77 -5.70 5.77 -3.30
C ALA A 77 -6.58 6.40 -4.39
N ARG A 78 -6.44 5.96 -5.66
CA ARG A 78 -7.19 6.51 -6.80
C ARG A 78 -8.70 6.52 -6.58
N LEU A 79 -9.25 5.48 -5.94
CA LEU A 79 -10.68 5.37 -5.64
C LEU A 79 -11.16 6.48 -4.68
N LEU A 80 -10.31 6.90 -3.74
CA LEU A 80 -10.61 8.02 -2.83
C LEU A 80 -10.47 9.38 -3.52
N ALA A 81 -9.81 9.47 -4.67
CA ALA A 81 -9.54 10.73 -5.37
C ALA A 81 -10.75 11.29 -6.14
N SER A 82 -11.92 10.64 -6.10
CA SER A 82 -13.12 11.03 -6.85
C SER A 82 -13.75 12.35 -6.39
N GLY A 83 -13.49 12.78 -5.15
CA GLY A 83 -13.96 14.07 -4.61
C GLY A 83 -15.47 14.20 -4.48
N LYS A 84 -16.21 13.08 -4.54
CA LYS A 84 -17.66 13.08 -4.37
C LYS A 84 -18.02 13.09 -2.88
N PRO A 85 -19.03 13.88 -2.46
CA PRO A 85 -19.64 13.76 -1.15
C PRO A 85 -20.26 12.38 -1.00
N LEU A 86 -20.08 11.75 0.17
CA LEU A 86 -20.65 10.44 0.47
C LEU A 86 -22.04 10.58 1.08
N SER A 87 -22.90 9.59 0.84
CA SER A 87 -24.32 9.68 1.15
C SER A 87 -24.64 9.54 2.64
N HIS A 88 -23.75 8.93 3.43
CA HIS A 88 -23.95 8.67 4.86
C HIS A 88 -22.69 8.74 5.74
N SER A 89 -22.91 9.14 7.01
CA SER A 89 -22.04 9.06 8.21
C SER A 89 -20.54 9.28 8.02
N THR A 90 -20.14 10.53 7.87
CA THR A 90 -18.74 10.96 8.01
C THR A 90 -18.43 11.40 9.45
N LEU A 91 -17.18 11.25 9.88
CA LEU A 91 -16.73 11.71 11.19
C LEU A 91 -16.34 13.20 11.11
N THR A 92 -16.76 13.97 12.10
CA THR A 92 -16.35 15.37 12.28
C THR A 92 -14.97 15.47 12.95
N PRO A 93 -14.27 16.61 12.83
CA PRO A 93 -13.04 16.85 13.57
C PRO A 93 -13.14 16.56 15.07
N SER A 94 -14.23 16.97 15.73
CA SER A 94 -14.41 16.77 17.17
C SER A 94 -14.57 15.30 17.54
N GLN A 95 -15.30 14.53 16.73
CA GLN A 95 -15.42 13.07 16.91
C GLN A 95 -14.08 12.36 16.72
N VAL A 96 -13.25 12.82 15.79
CA VAL A 96 -11.91 12.28 15.58
C VAL A 96 -11.02 12.56 16.80
N VAL A 97 -11.03 13.78 17.32
CA VAL A 97 -10.25 14.15 18.52
C VAL A 97 -10.69 13.35 19.73
N GLU A 98 -12.00 13.22 19.96
CA GLU A 98 -12.55 12.40 21.04
C GLU A 98 -12.06 10.95 20.92
N ARG A 99 -12.13 10.37 19.72
CA ARG A 99 -11.65 9.01 19.46
C ARG A 99 -10.15 8.86 19.69
N ALA A 100 -9.35 9.86 19.32
CA ALA A 100 -7.90 9.84 19.52
C ALA A 100 -7.55 9.80 21.01
N LEU A 101 -8.27 10.58 21.83
CA LEU A 101 -8.13 10.58 23.28
C LEU A 101 -8.59 9.24 23.89
N GLN A 102 -9.78 8.76 23.53
CA GLN A 102 -10.33 7.47 23.99
C GLN A 102 -9.41 6.29 23.67
N GLN A 103 -8.71 6.37 22.53
CA GLN A 103 -7.78 5.35 22.09
C GLN A 103 -6.34 5.65 22.53
N GLU A 104 -6.08 6.64 23.38
CA GLU A 104 -4.73 6.96 23.90
C GLU A 104 -3.69 7.17 22.79
N CYS A 105 -4.07 7.88 21.73
CA CYS A 105 -3.16 8.26 20.66
C CYS A 105 -2.34 9.50 21.05
N LEU A 106 -1.10 9.58 20.57
CA LEU A 106 -0.23 10.75 20.71
C LEU A 106 -0.70 11.94 19.85
N GLY A 107 -1.45 11.64 18.79
CA GLY A 107 -1.85 12.63 17.80
C GLY A 107 -2.76 12.09 16.73
N VAL A 108 -3.10 12.95 15.79
CA VAL A 108 -3.89 12.65 14.59
C VAL A 108 -3.05 12.82 13.33
N VAL A 109 -3.32 12.00 12.32
CA VAL A 109 -2.60 12.07 11.05
C VAL A 109 -3.53 11.90 9.85
N SER A 110 -3.53 12.86 8.94
CA SER A 110 -4.30 12.77 7.69
C SER A 110 -3.46 12.12 6.58
N THR A 111 -3.94 11.02 6.01
CA THR A 111 -3.24 10.29 4.93
C THR A 111 -4.24 9.56 4.03
N LEU A 112 -3.75 8.71 3.11
CA LEU A 112 -4.46 8.04 2.01
C LEU A 112 -4.98 8.98 0.93
N ASN A 113 -5.65 10.07 1.27
CA ASN A 113 -6.05 11.11 0.32
C ASN A 113 -5.20 12.38 0.51
N GLU A 114 -5.52 13.45 -0.22
CA GLU A 114 -4.71 14.67 -0.22
C GLU A 114 -5.27 15.74 0.75
N PRO A 115 -4.51 16.13 1.80
CA PRO A 115 -4.91 17.20 2.72
C PRO A 115 -5.21 18.54 2.04
N ALA A 116 -4.55 18.89 0.93
CA ALA A 116 -4.88 20.09 0.16
C ALA A 116 -6.28 20.05 -0.48
N ALA A 117 -6.84 18.86 -0.71
CA ALA A 117 -8.23 18.71 -1.13
C ALA A 117 -9.21 18.86 0.05
N ASN A 118 -8.75 18.81 1.30
CA ASN A 118 -9.61 18.92 2.48
C ASN A 118 -9.00 19.87 3.51
N TYR A 119 -8.44 20.99 3.04
CA TYR A 119 -7.62 21.88 3.85
C TYR A 119 -8.40 22.42 5.05
N TYR A 120 -9.63 22.91 4.85
CA TYR A 120 -10.41 23.47 5.96
C TYR A 120 -10.83 22.39 6.97
N LEU A 121 -11.23 21.21 6.48
CA LEU A 121 -11.54 20.07 7.35
C LEU A 121 -10.32 19.60 8.16
N PHE A 122 -9.14 19.56 7.54
CA PHE A 122 -7.88 19.19 8.20
C PHE A 122 -7.38 20.28 9.15
N ARG A 123 -7.50 21.55 8.77
CA ARG A 123 -7.19 22.71 9.62
C ARG A 123 -7.97 22.62 10.92
N ASP A 124 -9.29 22.41 10.82
CA ASP A 124 -10.16 22.37 12.00
C ASP A 124 -9.81 21.16 12.90
N LEU A 125 -9.46 20.02 12.31
CA LEU A 125 -8.95 18.87 13.06
C LEU A 125 -7.62 19.17 13.76
N ALA A 126 -6.64 19.76 13.06
CA ALA A 126 -5.33 20.04 13.62
C ALA A 126 -5.41 21.04 14.78
N VAL A 127 -6.23 22.10 14.64
CA VAL A 127 -6.48 23.07 15.72
C VAL A 127 -7.11 22.40 16.93
N GLN A 128 -8.21 21.65 16.75
CA GLN A 128 -8.90 20.98 17.85
C GLN A 128 -8.03 19.92 18.53
N ALA A 129 -7.20 19.19 17.76
CA ALA A 129 -6.26 18.23 18.32
C ALA A 129 -5.23 18.92 19.23
N LYS A 130 -4.64 20.03 18.77
CA LYS A 130 -3.64 20.78 19.55
C LYS A 130 -4.22 21.43 20.81
N GLU A 131 -5.48 21.89 20.77
CA GLU A 131 -6.20 22.36 21.95
C GLU A 131 -6.33 21.30 23.05
N GLN A 132 -6.32 20.01 22.68
CA GLN A 132 -6.34 18.86 23.60
C GLN A 132 -4.95 18.28 23.88
N GLY A 133 -3.86 18.95 23.45
CA GLY A 133 -2.49 18.49 23.65
C GLY A 133 -2.06 17.33 22.73
N LEU A 134 -2.84 17.03 21.70
CA LEU A 134 -2.50 16.04 20.66
C LEU A 134 -1.63 16.66 19.59
N LEU A 135 -0.72 15.85 19.02
CA LEU A 135 0.05 16.22 17.83
C LEU A 135 -0.83 16.15 16.58
N ALA A 136 -0.50 16.93 15.55
CA ALA A 136 -1.18 16.92 14.27
C ALA A 136 -0.20 16.88 13.09
N GLY A 137 -0.45 16.03 12.10
CA GLY A 137 0.38 15.96 10.89
C GLY A 137 -0.33 15.30 9.71
N CYS A 138 0.36 15.22 8.58
CA CYS A 138 -0.22 14.62 7.38
C CYS A 138 0.80 14.06 6.38
N SER A 139 0.31 13.24 5.45
CA SER A 139 1.00 12.87 4.21
C SER A 139 0.38 13.64 3.05
N THR A 140 1.16 14.37 2.27
CA THR A 140 0.66 15.29 1.23
C THR A 140 1.59 15.34 0.02
N ASN A 141 1.06 15.72 -1.16
CA ASN A 141 1.88 16.14 -2.29
C ASN A 141 2.49 17.54 -2.13
N CYS A 142 2.11 18.26 -1.07
CA CYS A 142 2.62 19.58 -0.67
C CYS A 142 2.45 20.68 -1.74
N TYR A 143 1.43 20.57 -2.61
CA TYR A 143 1.19 21.54 -3.69
C TYR A 143 0.35 22.77 -3.25
N PHE A 144 0.53 23.21 -2.01
CA PHE A 144 -0.16 24.35 -1.41
C PHE A 144 0.33 25.69 -1.98
N THR A 145 -0.54 26.70 -1.95
CA THR A 145 -0.10 28.09 -2.16
C THR A 145 0.78 28.54 -0.99
N ASP A 146 1.61 29.56 -1.22
CA ASP A 146 2.47 30.16 -0.20
C ASP A 146 1.69 30.56 1.07
N GLU A 147 0.52 31.18 0.89
CA GLU A 147 -0.35 31.64 1.99
C GLU A 147 -0.94 30.48 2.79
N THR A 148 -1.47 29.46 2.09
CA THR A 148 -2.09 28.31 2.74
C THR A 148 -1.04 27.48 3.48
N LEU A 149 0.15 27.31 2.90
CA LEU A 149 1.26 26.61 3.56
C LEU A 149 1.68 27.31 4.85
N ASN A 150 1.79 28.64 4.86
CA ASN A 150 2.16 29.40 6.06
C ASN A 150 1.18 29.20 7.21
N LYS A 151 -0.12 29.19 6.91
CA LYS A 151 -1.17 28.92 7.90
C LYS A 151 -1.09 27.47 8.39
N LEU A 152 -0.89 26.53 7.46
CA LEU A 152 -0.82 25.11 7.76
C LEU A 152 0.41 24.76 8.61
N GLY A 153 1.59 25.28 8.29
CA GLY A 153 2.84 25.00 8.99
C GLY A 153 2.84 25.50 10.45
N GLN A 154 1.96 26.43 10.82
CA GLN A 154 1.78 26.87 12.21
C GLN A 154 0.97 25.87 13.07
N ILE A 155 0.17 25.02 12.42
CA ILE A 155 -0.78 24.12 13.10
C ILE A 155 -0.41 22.65 12.97
N VAL A 156 0.63 22.29 12.21
CA VAL A 156 1.13 20.91 12.13
C VAL A 156 2.48 20.76 12.80
N ASP A 157 2.77 19.57 13.29
CA ASP A 157 4.03 19.24 13.95
C ASP A 157 4.97 18.41 13.04
N PHE A 158 4.39 17.70 12.06
CA PHE A 158 5.10 16.86 11.09
C PHE A 158 4.36 16.69 9.76
N MET A 159 5.12 16.42 8.70
CA MET A 159 4.61 16.09 7.37
C MET A 159 5.48 15.03 6.67
N ASN A 160 4.85 14.08 5.99
CA ASN A 160 5.51 13.34 4.91
C ASN A 160 5.12 13.97 3.56
N VAL A 161 6.12 14.31 2.75
CA VAL A 161 5.91 14.91 1.43
C VAL A 161 6.17 13.89 0.33
N GLY A 162 5.09 13.51 -0.38
CA GLY A 162 5.11 12.52 -1.45
C GLY A 162 5.45 13.11 -2.82
N ILE A 163 6.74 13.29 -3.10
CA ILE A 163 7.30 13.81 -4.35
C ILE A 163 7.10 12.82 -5.51
N LYS A 164 6.78 13.34 -6.70
CA LYS A 164 6.55 12.53 -7.92
C LYS A 164 7.77 12.42 -8.82
N GLY A 165 8.77 13.28 -8.61
CA GLY A 165 10.00 13.42 -9.37
C GLY A 165 10.58 14.82 -9.17
N TYR A 166 11.72 15.13 -9.78
CA TYR A 166 12.26 16.48 -9.76
C TYR A 166 11.70 17.32 -10.92
N SER A 167 11.50 16.70 -12.08
CA SER A 167 11.12 17.38 -13.30
C SER A 167 9.62 17.72 -13.39
N ASP A 168 9.32 18.81 -14.10
CA ASP A 168 7.94 19.14 -14.49
C ASP A 168 7.27 18.00 -15.26
N ARG A 169 8.03 17.18 -16.01
CA ARG A 169 7.49 16.03 -16.75
C ARG A 169 6.79 15.04 -15.81
N SER A 170 7.40 14.76 -14.66
CA SER A 170 6.86 13.84 -13.64
C SER A 170 5.61 14.40 -12.95
N TYR A 171 5.46 15.73 -12.92
CA TYR A 171 4.24 16.38 -12.41
C TYR A 171 3.14 16.46 -13.47
N ARG A 172 3.49 16.68 -14.74
CA ARG A 172 2.54 16.70 -15.85
C ARG A 172 1.85 15.35 -16.05
N SER A 173 2.54 14.25 -15.81
CA SER A 173 1.92 12.91 -15.79
C SER A 173 0.88 12.74 -14.67
N CYS A 174 0.94 13.58 -13.64
CA CYS A 174 -0.03 13.66 -12.54
C CYS A 174 -1.08 14.77 -12.76
N GLY A 175 -1.12 15.42 -13.92
CA GLY A 175 -2.06 16.49 -14.26
C GLY A 175 -1.70 17.87 -13.70
N VAL A 176 -0.43 18.08 -13.32
CA VAL A 176 0.09 19.26 -12.63
C VAL A 176 1.22 19.90 -13.45
N PRO A 177 1.29 21.23 -13.60
CA PRO A 177 2.22 21.84 -14.56
C PRO A 177 3.69 21.80 -14.14
N SER A 178 3.98 21.94 -12.84
CA SER A 178 5.36 22.09 -12.36
C SER A 178 5.62 21.39 -11.02
N SER A 179 6.88 21.04 -10.78
CA SER A 179 7.37 20.52 -9.50
C SER A 179 7.78 21.63 -8.52
N ALA A 180 8.09 22.84 -9.01
CA ALA A 180 8.74 23.90 -8.25
C ALA A 180 8.02 24.28 -6.94
N PRO A 181 6.67 24.37 -6.89
CA PRO A 181 5.98 24.68 -5.63
C PRO A 181 6.23 23.67 -4.52
N VAL A 182 6.43 22.38 -4.85
CA VAL A 182 6.67 21.34 -3.84
C VAL A 182 8.01 21.56 -3.14
N PHE A 183 9.09 21.78 -3.89
CA PHE A 183 10.41 22.02 -3.31
C PHE A 183 10.47 23.33 -2.53
N ARG A 184 9.85 24.40 -3.04
CA ARG A 184 9.68 25.66 -2.30
C ARG A 184 8.99 25.41 -0.96
N ASN A 185 7.90 24.64 -0.97
CA ASN A 185 7.13 24.38 0.24
C ASN A 185 7.86 23.49 1.24
N ILE A 186 8.63 22.48 0.78
CA ILE A 186 9.50 21.67 1.66
C ILE A 186 10.51 22.55 2.40
N SER A 187 11.21 23.44 1.71
CA SER A 187 12.18 24.36 2.34
C SER A 187 11.52 25.24 3.39
N ARG A 188 10.33 25.80 3.09
CA ARG A 188 9.61 26.65 4.06
C ARG A 188 9.12 25.89 5.28
N LEU A 189 8.62 24.65 5.11
CA LEU A 189 8.22 23.81 6.22
C LEU A 189 9.42 23.48 7.13
N PHE A 190 10.58 23.22 6.54
CA PHE A 190 11.82 23.02 7.27
C PHE A 190 12.22 24.28 8.07
N ASP A 191 12.19 25.45 7.44
CA ASP A 191 12.49 26.74 8.09
C ASP A 191 11.50 27.07 9.23
N MET A 192 10.25 26.62 9.12
CA MET A 192 9.22 26.75 10.14
C MET A 192 9.37 25.76 11.32
N GLY A 193 10.31 24.82 11.25
CA GLY A 193 10.54 23.81 12.30
C GLY A 193 9.56 22.64 12.29
N VAL A 194 8.78 22.48 11.21
CA VAL A 194 7.96 21.29 10.98
C VAL A 194 8.87 20.10 10.72
N HIS A 195 8.59 18.93 11.31
CA HIS A 195 9.35 17.72 10.97
C HIS A 195 8.95 17.24 9.58
N VAL A 196 9.89 17.22 8.64
CA VAL A 196 9.63 16.81 7.26
C VAL A 196 10.40 15.54 6.94
N GLU A 197 9.70 14.56 6.36
CA GLU A 197 10.32 13.41 5.67
C GLU A 197 9.79 13.34 4.24
N ILE A 198 10.59 12.80 3.33
CA ILE A 198 10.32 12.83 1.89
C ILE A 198 10.10 11.42 1.37
N SER A 199 8.92 11.17 0.79
CA SER A 199 8.69 9.96 -0.01
C SER A 199 8.83 10.29 -1.50
N VAL A 200 9.67 9.56 -2.24
CA VAL A 200 9.84 9.72 -3.69
C VAL A 200 9.55 8.42 -4.42
N VAL A 201 8.73 8.47 -5.47
CA VAL A 201 8.40 7.28 -6.27
C VAL A 201 9.53 6.97 -7.26
N TYR A 202 10.06 5.75 -7.17
CA TYR A 202 11.03 5.21 -8.14
C TYR A 202 10.34 4.27 -9.13
N SER A 203 10.28 4.68 -10.39
CA SER A 203 9.79 3.90 -11.53
C SER A 203 10.95 3.65 -12.49
N ARG A 204 10.99 2.49 -13.15
CA ARG A 204 12.06 2.22 -14.12
C ARG A 204 12.12 3.33 -15.17
N GLY A 205 13.31 3.86 -15.43
CA GLY A 205 13.54 4.95 -16.37
C GLY A 205 13.41 6.37 -15.79
N ASN A 206 13.19 6.53 -14.47
CA ASN A 206 13.20 7.84 -13.79
C ASN A 206 14.36 8.01 -12.79
N GLU A 207 15.41 7.20 -12.88
CA GLU A 207 16.54 7.16 -11.94
C GLU A 207 17.18 8.55 -11.75
N GLU A 208 17.50 9.25 -12.84
CA GLU A 208 18.07 10.61 -12.80
C GLU A 208 17.13 11.60 -12.11
N ASP A 209 15.83 11.43 -12.26
CA ASP A 209 14.83 12.31 -11.67
C ASP A 209 14.79 12.11 -10.15
N VAL A 210 14.92 10.87 -9.66
CA VAL A 210 15.01 10.54 -8.23
C VAL A 210 16.34 11.01 -7.63
N ILE A 211 17.46 10.91 -8.37
CA ILE A 211 18.75 11.44 -7.93
C ILE A 211 18.67 12.95 -7.72
N LYS A 212 18.08 13.69 -8.68
CA LYS A 212 17.88 15.14 -8.55
C LYS A 212 16.95 15.53 -7.40
N VAL A 213 15.97 14.68 -7.04
CA VAL A 213 15.19 14.88 -5.82
C VAL A 213 16.11 14.82 -4.59
N ALA A 214 16.98 13.82 -4.50
CA ALA A 214 17.92 13.69 -3.39
C ALA A 214 18.91 14.86 -3.32
N GLU A 215 19.43 15.33 -4.46
CA GLU A 215 20.27 16.53 -4.53
C GLU A 215 19.53 17.78 -4.02
N ALA A 216 18.33 18.04 -4.54
CA ALA A 216 17.53 19.19 -4.13
C ALA A 216 17.08 19.16 -2.66
N VAL A 217 16.84 17.96 -2.10
CA VAL A 217 16.57 17.80 -0.67
C VAL A 217 17.84 18.01 0.16
N SER A 218 18.99 17.54 -0.33
CA SER A 218 20.29 17.74 0.33
C SER A 218 20.67 19.22 0.44
N ASP A 219 20.34 20.02 -0.59
CA ASP A 219 20.51 21.48 -0.59
C ASP A 219 19.70 22.17 0.52
N ILE A 220 18.58 21.58 0.95
CA ILE A 220 17.80 22.04 2.11
C ILE A 220 18.45 21.52 3.39
N SER A 221 18.59 20.20 3.50
CA SER A 221 19.42 19.54 4.51
C SER A 221 19.63 18.05 4.18
N PRO A 222 20.87 17.53 4.24
CA PRO A 222 21.15 16.11 4.04
C PRO A 222 20.58 15.22 5.15
N THR A 223 20.16 15.82 6.27
CA THR A 223 19.59 15.10 7.41
C THR A 223 18.11 14.77 7.25
N ILE A 224 17.43 15.33 6.23
CA ILE A 224 16.03 15.04 5.94
C ILE A 224 15.92 13.60 5.42
N PRO A 225 15.19 12.70 6.11
CA PRO A 225 15.01 11.33 5.65
C PRO A 225 14.32 11.25 4.29
N VAL A 226 14.86 10.40 3.40
CA VAL A 226 14.28 10.13 2.08
C VAL A 226 13.87 8.66 1.99
N GLN A 227 12.58 8.43 1.82
CA GLN A 227 11.97 7.13 1.54
C GLN A 227 11.78 6.95 0.02
N VAL A 228 12.56 6.06 -0.57
CA VAL A 228 12.35 5.60 -1.94
C VAL A 228 11.19 4.60 -1.95
N MET A 229 10.12 4.97 -2.63
CA MET A 229 8.93 4.16 -2.85
C MET A 229 9.10 3.41 -4.18
N ARG A 230 9.53 2.14 -4.12
CA ARG A 230 9.58 1.30 -5.33
C ARG A 230 8.18 1.25 -5.94
N PHE A 231 8.07 1.66 -7.20
CA PHE A 231 6.80 1.77 -7.90
C PHE A 231 6.19 0.38 -8.13
N ILE A 232 4.92 0.24 -7.77
CA ILE A 232 4.15 -0.98 -7.98
C ILE A 232 2.99 -0.65 -8.95
N PRO A 233 2.92 -1.29 -10.12
CA PRO A 233 2.01 -0.89 -11.19
C PRO A 233 0.58 -1.35 -10.91
N PHE A 234 -0.22 -0.43 -10.41
CA PHE A 234 -1.67 -0.57 -10.23
C PHE A 234 -2.45 0.15 -11.32
N GLY A 235 -3.72 -0.20 -11.48
CA GLY A 235 -4.60 0.32 -12.52
C GLY A 235 -4.06 -0.01 -13.90
N ASP A 236 -4.02 1.01 -14.75
CA ASP A 236 -3.57 0.89 -16.14
C ASP A 236 -2.04 1.07 -16.30
N ALA A 237 -1.29 1.12 -15.18
CA ALA A 237 0.16 1.24 -15.23
C ALA A 237 0.80 -0.02 -15.86
N PRO A 238 1.75 0.14 -16.80
CA PRO A 238 2.47 -0.98 -17.40
C PRO A 238 3.35 -1.70 -16.36
N ILE A 239 3.47 -3.03 -16.47
CA ILE A 239 4.32 -3.84 -15.59
C ILE A 239 5.81 -3.53 -15.78
N GLU A 240 6.18 -3.08 -16.97
CA GLU A 240 7.56 -2.76 -17.37
C GLU A 240 8.15 -1.57 -16.59
N LEU A 241 7.29 -0.75 -16.00
CA LEU A 241 7.68 0.37 -15.14
C LEU A 241 8.07 -0.07 -13.73
N GLU A 242 7.74 -1.30 -13.30
CA GLU A 242 8.13 -1.84 -12.00
C GLU A 242 9.65 -2.09 -11.96
N PRO A 243 10.41 -1.38 -11.10
CA PRO A 243 11.79 -1.75 -10.84
C PRO A 243 11.84 -3.06 -10.04
N SER A 244 12.85 -3.89 -10.29
CA SER A 244 13.19 -5.00 -9.40
C SER A 244 13.61 -4.46 -8.03
N ILE A 245 13.53 -5.31 -7.00
CA ILE A 245 14.03 -4.94 -5.67
C ILE A 245 15.54 -4.62 -5.75
N GLY A 246 16.32 -5.40 -6.49
CA GLY A 246 17.76 -5.15 -6.67
C GLY A 246 18.07 -3.83 -7.40
N GLU A 247 17.30 -3.48 -8.43
CA GLU A 247 17.41 -2.16 -9.10
C GLU A 247 17.19 -1.01 -8.10
N ALA A 248 16.16 -1.13 -7.26
CA ALA A 248 15.83 -0.11 -6.27
C ALA A 248 16.86 -0.04 -5.11
N GLU A 249 17.42 -1.17 -4.70
CA GLU A 249 18.51 -1.23 -3.70
C GLU A 249 19.78 -0.52 -4.21
N SER A 250 20.13 -0.75 -5.49
CA SER A 250 21.24 -0.09 -6.17
C SER A 250 21.05 1.43 -6.26
N LEU A 251 19.85 1.88 -6.62
CA LEU A 251 19.52 3.31 -6.63
C LEU A 251 19.68 3.94 -5.25
N CYS A 252 19.11 3.33 -4.20
CA CYS A 252 19.22 3.84 -2.83
C CYS A 252 20.68 3.97 -2.37
N THR A 253 21.54 3.01 -2.74
CA THR A 253 22.98 3.09 -2.47
C THR A 253 23.62 4.31 -3.11
N SER A 254 23.17 4.72 -4.31
CA SER A 254 23.64 5.92 -4.99
C SER A 254 23.15 7.21 -4.30
N LEU A 255 21.91 7.24 -3.80
CA LEU A 255 21.34 8.40 -3.11
C LEU A 255 22.04 8.71 -1.77
N ARG A 256 22.61 7.70 -1.10
CA ARG A 256 23.37 7.87 0.15
C ARG A 256 24.62 8.73 0.02
N LYS A 257 25.03 9.08 -1.20
CA LYS A 257 26.09 10.07 -1.46
C LYS A 257 25.64 11.51 -1.19
N HIS A 258 24.33 11.75 -1.15
CA HIS A 258 23.73 13.08 -1.01
C HIS A 258 22.92 13.21 0.29
N ILE A 259 22.30 12.12 0.75
CA ILE A 259 21.37 12.11 1.90
C ILE A 259 21.84 11.09 2.93
N ASP A 260 21.87 11.49 4.20
CA ASP A 260 22.35 10.65 5.32
C ASP A 260 21.46 9.41 5.53
N HIS A 261 20.15 9.56 5.34
CA HIS A 261 19.15 8.55 5.64
C HIS A 261 18.25 8.26 4.44
N VAL A 262 18.60 7.20 3.71
CA VAL A 262 17.83 6.69 2.57
C VAL A 262 17.22 5.34 2.92
N TYR A 263 15.91 5.22 2.71
CA TYR A 263 15.12 4.03 3.00
C TYR A 263 14.44 3.47 1.75
N LEU A 264 14.28 2.15 1.67
CA LEU A 264 13.58 1.50 0.56
C LEU A 264 12.29 0.82 1.02
N PHE A 265 11.17 1.32 0.52
CA PHE A 265 9.84 0.76 0.77
C PHE A 265 9.36 -0.12 -0.39
N ASN A 266 8.30 -0.89 -0.14
CA ASN A 266 7.70 -1.87 -1.07
C ASN A 266 8.66 -2.98 -1.53
N SER A 267 9.69 -3.28 -0.72
CA SER A 267 10.73 -4.26 -1.04
C SER A 267 10.92 -5.22 0.15
N PRO A 268 10.06 -6.23 0.31
CA PRO A 268 10.08 -7.10 1.49
C PRO A 268 11.41 -7.87 1.61
N GLY A 269 11.95 -7.89 2.83
CA GLY A 269 13.24 -8.51 3.14
C GLY A 269 14.48 -7.72 2.72
N THR A 270 14.34 -6.45 2.31
CA THR A 270 15.48 -5.55 2.15
C THR A 270 15.97 -5.05 3.51
N GLU A 271 17.28 -4.89 3.67
CA GLU A 271 17.88 -4.27 4.86
C GLU A 271 17.76 -2.74 4.84
N LEU A 272 17.40 -2.15 3.70
CA LEU A 272 17.26 -0.70 3.54
C LEU A 272 16.04 -0.08 4.24
N LEU A 273 15.31 -0.84 5.07
CA LEU A 273 14.35 -0.29 6.04
C LEU A 273 15.01 0.02 7.39
N ASN A 274 16.19 -0.54 7.64
CA ASN A 274 16.95 -0.31 8.87
C ASN A 274 17.56 1.09 8.88
N THR A 275 17.70 1.67 10.08
CA THR A 275 18.52 2.87 10.26
C THR A 275 19.94 2.46 10.59
N TYR A 276 20.88 2.94 9.78
CA TYR A 276 22.32 2.83 10.04
C TYR A 276 22.89 4.20 10.40
N CYS A 277 23.97 4.21 11.16
CA CYS A 277 24.76 5.41 11.41
C CYS A 277 25.40 5.89 10.10
N PRO A 278 25.20 7.14 9.67
CA PRO A 278 25.77 7.64 8.42
C PRO A 278 27.30 7.80 8.48
N GLU A 279 27.89 7.79 9.69
CA GLU A 279 29.33 7.99 9.89
C GLU A 279 30.11 6.67 9.93
N CYS A 280 29.71 5.73 10.79
CA CYS A 280 30.43 4.46 10.95
C CYS A 280 29.72 3.24 10.34
N GLY A 281 28.49 3.38 9.85
CA GLY A 281 27.72 2.29 9.25
C GLY A 281 27.09 1.30 10.25
N SER A 282 27.23 1.50 11.56
CA SER A 282 26.62 0.64 12.57
C SER A 282 25.09 0.64 12.50
N LEU A 283 24.46 -0.53 12.68
CA LEU A 283 23.01 -0.66 12.77
C LEU A 283 22.48 -0.01 14.05
N LEU A 284 21.54 0.93 13.93
CA LEU A 284 20.93 1.66 15.05
C LEU A 284 19.49 1.20 15.32
N ALA A 285 18.73 0.91 14.27
CA ALA A 285 17.37 0.41 14.38
C ALA A 285 17.08 -0.61 13.30
N GLU A 286 16.68 -1.81 13.71
CA GLU A 286 16.23 -2.87 12.82
C GLU A 286 14.72 -2.74 12.57
N ARG A 287 14.31 -2.81 11.30
CA ARG A 287 12.91 -2.75 10.89
C ARG A 287 12.54 -3.87 9.94
N GLU A 288 11.27 -4.25 10.00
CA GLU A 288 10.66 -5.20 9.08
C GLU A 288 9.59 -4.52 8.22
N PHE A 289 9.36 -5.09 7.04
CA PHE A 289 8.25 -4.69 6.17
C PHE A 289 6.91 -5.00 6.84
N TYR A 290 6.01 -4.02 6.87
CA TYR A 290 4.70 -4.12 7.54
C TYR A 290 3.51 -3.92 6.59
N GLY A 291 3.79 -3.91 5.28
CA GLY A 291 2.81 -3.68 4.23
C GLY A 291 3.23 -2.53 3.30
N PRO A 292 2.45 -2.25 2.26
CA PRO A 292 2.73 -1.16 1.34
C PRO A 292 2.93 0.16 2.10
N MET A 293 4.05 0.84 1.85
CA MET A 293 4.45 2.09 2.53
C MET A 293 4.53 2.03 4.06
N GLY A 294 4.56 0.83 4.66
CA GLY A 294 4.65 0.62 6.10
C GLY A 294 5.84 -0.23 6.50
N SER A 295 6.47 0.15 7.60
CA SER A 295 7.55 -0.62 8.25
C SER A 295 7.32 -0.67 9.75
N ARG A 296 8.02 -1.55 10.48
CA ARG A 296 7.98 -1.58 11.94
C ARG A 296 9.34 -1.86 12.54
N PRO A 297 9.70 -1.18 13.64
CA PRO A 297 10.83 -1.58 14.46
C PRO A 297 10.66 -3.01 14.98
N VAL A 298 11.72 -3.82 14.89
CA VAL A 298 11.76 -5.16 15.48
C VAL A 298 11.81 -5.07 17.01
N LYS A 299 12.47 -4.03 17.51
CA LYS A 299 12.58 -3.67 18.93
C LYS A 299 12.46 -2.15 19.09
N PRO A 300 12.04 -1.63 20.25
CA PRO A 300 12.01 -0.20 20.51
C PRO A 300 13.39 0.44 20.27
N TRP A 301 13.44 1.49 19.45
CA TRP A 301 14.66 2.25 19.19
C TRP A 301 14.86 3.31 20.27
N VAL A 302 15.55 2.97 21.36
CA VAL A 302 15.62 3.79 22.58
C VAL A 302 16.79 4.77 22.63
N THR A 303 17.80 4.60 21.77
CA THR A 303 19.00 5.46 21.75
C THR A 303 19.28 5.90 20.33
N TYR A 304 19.22 7.22 20.09
CA TYR A 304 19.42 7.82 18.77
C TYR A 304 20.88 8.22 18.52
N THR A 305 21.76 8.03 19.50
CA THR A 305 23.20 8.29 19.42
C THR A 305 23.93 6.98 19.20
N CYS A 306 24.74 6.93 18.16
CA CYS A 306 25.63 5.81 17.87
C CYS A 306 26.84 5.81 18.83
N ASP A 307 27.46 4.66 19.02
CA ASP A 307 28.69 4.51 19.80
C ASP A 307 29.87 5.36 19.26
N CYS A 308 29.83 5.75 17.98
CA CYS A 308 30.82 6.69 17.41
C CYS A 308 30.56 8.16 17.79
N GLY A 309 29.45 8.47 18.48
CA GLY A 309 29.07 9.82 18.90
C GLY A 309 28.09 10.53 17.95
N LYS A 310 27.85 10.00 16.74
CA LYS A 310 26.87 10.58 15.81
C LYS A 310 25.45 10.38 16.32
N THR A 311 24.70 11.48 16.44
CA THR A 311 23.25 11.46 16.73
C THR A 311 22.45 11.54 15.44
N VAL A 312 21.47 10.65 15.31
CA VAL A 312 20.52 10.62 14.19
C VAL A 312 19.36 11.57 14.47
N PRO A 313 18.89 12.36 13.47
CA PRO A 313 17.80 13.32 13.64
C PRO A 313 16.45 12.62 13.80
N VAL A 314 16.15 12.14 15.01
CA VAL A 314 14.85 11.59 15.39
C VAL A 314 14.16 12.58 16.32
N LYS A 315 12.90 12.90 16.04
CA LYS A 315 12.08 13.80 16.86
C LYS A 315 11.09 13.00 17.72
N GLY A 316 10.90 13.41 18.96
CA GLY A 316 9.95 12.78 19.89
C GLY A 316 10.57 11.70 20.76
N ILE A 317 9.72 11.00 21.51
CA ILE A 317 10.10 9.93 22.44
C ILE A 317 9.61 8.61 21.86
N THR A 318 10.47 7.59 21.85
CA THR A 318 10.08 6.24 21.44
C THR A 318 9.05 5.66 22.41
N ALA A 319 7.94 5.17 21.88
CA ALA A 319 6.96 4.47 22.69
C ALA A 319 7.55 3.13 23.19
N THR A 320 7.38 2.86 24.49
CA THR A 320 7.81 1.59 25.10
C THR A 320 6.86 0.45 24.77
N GLU A 321 5.59 0.77 24.53
CA GLU A 321 4.56 -0.19 24.12
C GLU A 321 4.35 -0.14 22.61
N CYS A 322 4.53 -1.28 21.95
CA CYS A 322 4.28 -1.40 20.53
C CYS A 322 2.78 -1.58 20.28
N PHE A 323 2.18 -0.66 19.51
CA PHE A 323 0.82 -0.84 19.02
C PHE A 323 0.82 -1.60 17.69
N ASN A 324 0.12 -2.73 17.59
CA ASN A 324 -0.05 -3.47 16.34
C ASN A 324 -1.46 -3.26 15.80
N GLU A 325 -1.59 -2.86 14.54
CA GLU A 325 -2.91 -2.85 13.92
C GLU A 325 -3.39 -4.27 13.60
N GLU A 326 -4.69 -4.49 13.69
CA GLU A 326 -5.32 -5.75 13.31
C GLU A 326 -5.88 -5.71 11.89
N GLY A 327 -5.73 -6.83 11.17
CA GLY A 327 -6.33 -7.04 9.85
C GLY A 327 -6.06 -5.91 8.86
N PHE A 328 -7.14 -5.27 8.37
CA PHE A 328 -7.07 -4.16 7.43
C PHE A 328 -6.93 -2.78 8.08
N MET A 329 -6.99 -2.71 9.40
CA MET A 329 -7.00 -1.43 10.10
C MET A 329 -5.67 -0.71 9.89
N GLY A 330 -5.77 0.58 9.57
CA GLY A 330 -4.62 1.45 9.51
C GLY A 330 -3.73 1.34 8.28
N GLY A 331 -2.95 2.38 8.05
CA GLY A 331 -2.03 2.49 6.92
C GLY A 331 -2.72 2.42 5.58
N TYR A 332 -1.94 1.99 4.60
CA TYR A 332 -2.41 1.70 3.24
C TYR A 332 -2.96 0.27 3.08
N ARG A 333 -3.21 -0.46 4.17
CA ARG A 333 -3.91 -1.75 4.10
C ARG A 333 -5.38 -1.59 3.76
N ILE A 334 -6.00 -0.50 4.20
CA ILE A 334 -7.39 -0.19 3.85
C ILE A 334 -7.55 -0.08 2.34
N SER A 335 -6.64 0.57 1.61
CA SER A 335 -6.74 0.67 0.15
C SER A 335 -6.64 -0.70 -0.54
N ARG A 336 -6.04 -1.69 0.12
CA ARG A 336 -6.05 -3.09 -0.35
C ARG A 336 -7.39 -3.76 -0.12
N ALA A 337 -8.02 -3.57 1.04
CA ALA A 337 -9.38 -4.05 1.28
C ALA A 337 -10.35 -3.53 0.20
N PHE A 338 -10.29 -2.23 -0.11
CA PHE A 338 -11.03 -1.63 -1.23
C PHE A 338 -10.70 -2.33 -2.57
N GLY A 339 -9.43 -2.57 -2.84
CA GLY A 339 -9.00 -3.25 -4.07
C GLY A 339 -9.55 -4.68 -4.20
N MET A 340 -9.70 -5.40 -3.09
CA MET A 340 -10.27 -6.75 -3.06
C MET A 340 -11.77 -6.73 -3.32
N VAL A 341 -12.50 -5.82 -2.68
CA VAL A 341 -13.93 -5.59 -2.92
C VAL A 341 -14.16 -5.23 -4.39
N HIS A 342 -13.35 -4.31 -4.93
CA HIS A 342 -13.39 -3.97 -6.34
C HIS A 342 -13.11 -5.18 -7.26
N GLY A 343 -12.22 -6.09 -6.88
CA GLY A 343 -11.98 -7.33 -7.63
C GLY A 343 -13.18 -8.27 -7.68
N VAL A 344 -13.94 -8.39 -6.59
CA VAL A 344 -15.21 -9.12 -6.61
C VAL A 344 -16.21 -8.40 -7.49
N LEU A 345 -16.46 -7.10 -7.24
CA LEU A 345 -17.40 -6.28 -8.01
C LEU A 345 -17.14 -6.29 -9.51
N THR A 346 -15.88 -6.29 -9.93
CA THR A 346 -15.50 -6.40 -11.34
C THR A 346 -16.00 -7.70 -11.95
N CYS A 347 -15.85 -8.83 -11.24
CA CYS A 347 -16.36 -10.14 -11.70
C CYS A 347 -17.89 -10.20 -11.70
N LEU A 348 -18.56 -9.34 -10.94
CA LEU A 348 -20.02 -9.17 -10.94
C LEU A 348 -20.50 -8.13 -11.98
N GLU A 349 -19.59 -7.60 -12.80
CA GLU A 349 -19.86 -6.54 -13.79
C GLU A 349 -20.38 -5.23 -13.19
N VAL A 350 -19.99 -4.92 -11.95
CA VAL A 350 -20.24 -3.64 -11.29
C VAL A 350 -19.03 -2.73 -11.52
N LEU A 351 -19.12 -1.88 -12.54
CA LEU A 351 -17.96 -1.17 -13.12
C LEU A 351 -17.97 0.34 -12.89
N ASP A 352 -19.06 0.91 -12.33
CA ASP A 352 -19.12 2.33 -12.04
C ASP A 352 -18.61 2.64 -10.62
N ASP A 353 -17.82 3.71 -10.52
CA ASP A 353 -17.21 4.15 -9.26
C ASP A 353 -18.26 4.47 -8.18
N SER A 354 -19.49 4.83 -8.57
CA SER A 354 -20.55 5.20 -7.61
C SER A 354 -21.05 3.98 -6.85
N ARG A 355 -21.36 2.89 -7.55
CA ARG A 355 -21.76 1.62 -6.93
C ARG A 355 -20.63 0.98 -6.15
N LEU A 356 -19.37 1.17 -6.59
CA LEU A 356 -18.21 0.71 -5.84
C LEU A 356 -18.11 1.43 -4.49
N ILE A 357 -18.20 2.76 -4.50
CA ILE A 357 -18.14 3.57 -3.28
C ILE A 357 -19.32 3.25 -2.36
N ASP A 358 -20.54 3.15 -2.89
CA ASP A 358 -21.74 2.76 -2.13
C ASP A 358 -21.59 1.35 -1.50
N THR A 359 -21.07 0.38 -2.25
CA THR A 359 -20.80 -0.96 -1.71
C THR A 359 -19.75 -0.91 -0.61
N TRP A 360 -18.69 -0.13 -0.80
CA TRP A 360 -17.66 0.04 0.21
C TRP A 360 -18.21 0.68 1.48
N GLU A 361 -19.01 1.74 1.37
CA GLU A 361 -19.65 2.40 2.52
C GLU A 361 -20.40 1.37 3.39
N LYS A 362 -21.17 0.48 2.75
CA LYS A 362 -21.96 -0.58 3.41
C LYS A 362 -21.15 -1.65 4.14
N ILE A 363 -19.83 -1.72 3.96
CA ILE A 363 -18.93 -2.71 4.57
C ILE A 363 -17.75 -2.09 5.33
N SER A 364 -17.71 -0.75 5.42
CA SER A 364 -16.55 0.02 5.91
C SER A 364 -16.42 0.08 7.43
N ASP A 365 -17.43 -0.38 8.18
CA ASP A 365 -17.36 -0.46 9.63
C ASP A 365 -16.28 -1.46 10.08
N SER A 366 -15.66 -1.19 11.22
CA SER A 366 -14.54 -2.00 11.71
C SER A 366 -14.91 -3.46 11.96
N GLY A 367 -16.15 -3.75 12.35
CA GLY A 367 -16.62 -5.11 12.58
C GLY A 367 -16.70 -5.91 11.29
N THR A 368 -17.34 -5.36 10.27
CA THR A 368 -17.43 -5.98 8.95
C THR A 368 -16.05 -6.13 8.30
N LEU A 369 -15.18 -5.13 8.37
CA LEU A 369 -13.82 -5.23 7.83
C LEU A 369 -12.98 -6.33 8.49
N MET A 370 -13.17 -6.58 9.78
CA MET A 370 -12.52 -7.69 10.47
C MET A 370 -13.07 -9.06 10.05
N GLN A 371 -14.39 -9.17 9.85
CA GLN A 371 -15.01 -10.39 9.30
C GLN A 371 -14.50 -10.67 7.89
N VAL A 372 -14.47 -9.66 7.02
CA VAL A 372 -13.92 -9.75 5.66
C VAL A 372 -12.47 -10.19 5.71
N HIS A 373 -11.65 -9.59 6.59
CA HIS A 373 -10.24 -9.98 6.77
C HIS A 373 -10.09 -11.47 7.12
N HIS A 374 -10.98 -12.04 7.94
CA HIS A 374 -10.96 -13.47 8.27
C HIS A 374 -11.38 -14.35 7.08
N MET A 375 -12.48 -13.99 6.40
CA MET A 375 -13.03 -14.75 5.28
C MET A 375 -12.02 -14.92 4.14
N ILE A 376 -11.25 -13.87 3.82
CA ILE A 376 -10.32 -13.92 2.68
C ILE A 376 -9.06 -14.77 2.91
N GLN A 377 -8.83 -15.25 4.14
CA GLN A 377 -7.65 -16.07 4.43
C GLN A 377 -7.88 -17.55 4.11
N GLN A 378 -9.12 -18.04 4.04
CA GLN A 378 -9.41 -19.46 3.88
C GLN A 378 -10.15 -19.72 2.55
N PRO A 379 -9.77 -20.75 1.76
CA PRO A 379 -10.35 -20.99 0.45
C PRO A 379 -11.89 -21.10 0.43
N TYR A 380 -12.49 -21.85 1.36
CA TYR A 380 -13.95 -21.97 1.44
C TYR A 380 -14.62 -20.75 2.07
N ALA A 381 -14.00 -20.13 3.07
CA ALA A 381 -14.56 -18.91 3.68
C ALA A 381 -14.55 -17.72 2.71
N TYR A 382 -13.66 -17.72 1.72
CA TYR A 382 -13.66 -16.73 0.65
C TYR A 382 -14.98 -16.72 -0.15
N LEU A 383 -15.67 -17.86 -0.25
CA LEU A 383 -16.98 -17.93 -0.91
C LEU A 383 -18.04 -17.10 -0.16
N GLU A 384 -17.96 -17.04 1.17
CA GLU A 384 -18.82 -16.19 2.00
C GLU A 384 -18.49 -14.71 1.80
N PHE A 385 -17.21 -14.36 1.60
CA PHE A 385 -16.83 -13.00 1.22
C PHE A 385 -17.44 -12.60 -0.13
N VAL A 386 -17.39 -13.47 -1.14
CA VAL A 386 -18.03 -13.19 -2.44
C VAL A 386 -19.53 -12.98 -2.27
N ARG A 387 -20.21 -13.85 -1.49
CA ARG A 387 -21.64 -13.75 -1.21
C ARG A 387 -21.99 -12.42 -0.52
N LEU A 388 -21.24 -12.04 0.51
CA LEU A 388 -21.42 -10.77 1.21
C LEU A 388 -21.32 -9.57 0.25
N ILE A 389 -20.29 -9.52 -0.59
CA ILE A 389 -20.12 -8.40 -1.53
C ILE A 389 -21.23 -8.39 -2.58
N ALA A 390 -21.61 -9.56 -3.11
CA ALA A 390 -22.70 -9.68 -4.07
C ALA A 390 -24.04 -9.18 -3.50
N GLU A 391 -24.37 -9.55 -2.26
CA GLU A 391 -25.56 -9.05 -1.56
C GLU A 391 -25.54 -7.53 -1.38
N LYS A 392 -24.42 -6.96 -0.93
CA LYS A 392 -24.29 -5.51 -0.72
C LYS A 392 -24.34 -4.70 -2.01
N ALA A 393 -23.89 -5.31 -3.11
CA ALA A 393 -23.93 -4.74 -4.45
C ALA A 393 -25.28 -4.90 -5.16
N GLY A 394 -26.18 -5.77 -4.64
CA GLY A 394 -27.45 -6.11 -5.27
C GLY A 394 -27.31 -7.07 -6.46
N GLU A 395 -26.28 -7.91 -6.47
CA GLU A 395 -25.96 -8.84 -7.58
C GLU A 395 -25.82 -10.32 -7.10
N PRO A 396 -26.78 -10.88 -6.33
CA PRO A 396 -26.63 -12.21 -5.71
C PRO A 396 -26.49 -13.36 -6.73
N GLU A 397 -27.20 -13.28 -7.87
CA GLU A 397 -27.14 -14.33 -8.92
C GLU A 397 -25.74 -14.42 -9.52
N LYS A 398 -25.14 -13.29 -9.90
CA LYS A 398 -23.75 -13.22 -10.38
C LYS A 398 -22.75 -13.65 -9.32
N GLY A 399 -23.05 -13.37 -8.05
CA GLY A 399 -22.28 -13.85 -6.91
C GLY A 399 -22.20 -15.37 -6.87
N GLU A 400 -23.33 -16.06 -7.06
CA GLU A 400 -23.37 -17.52 -7.06
C GLU A 400 -22.70 -18.13 -8.31
N GLU A 401 -22.75 -17.46 -9.47
CA GLU A 401 -21.96 -17.86 -10.65
C GLU A 401 -20.46 -17.90 -10.36
N LEU A 402 -19.92 -16.85 -9.74
CA LEU A 402 -18.51 -16.79 -9.34
C LEU A 402 -18.17 -17.84 -8.27
N ILE A 403 -19.06 -18.02 -7.28
CA ILE A 403 -18.89 -19.02 -6.22
C ILE A 403 -18.86 -20.44 -6.82
N SER A 404 -19.76 -20.75 -7.74
CA SER A 404 -19.84 -22.05 -8.42
C SER A 404 -18.57 -22.34 -9.22
N PHE A 405 -18.07 -21.33 -9.95
CA PHE A 405 -16.81 -21.44 -10.67
C PHE A 405 -15.66 -21.80 -9.73
N ILE A 406 -15.50 -21.05 -8.63
CA ILE A 406 -14.41 -21.26 -7.65
C ILE A 406 -14.55 -22.63 -6.97
N ARG A 407 -15.77 -22.99 -6.54
CA ARG A 407 -16.05 -24.25 -5.82
C ARG A 407 -15.65 -25.48 -6.63
N THR A 408 -15.99 -25.50 -7.92
CA THR A 408 -15.64 -26.61 -8.83
C THR A 408 -14.12 -26.84 -8.88
N ARG A 409 -13.33 -25.76 -8.91
CA ARG A 409 -11.86 -25.85 -8.92
C ARG A 409 -11.29 -26.25 -7.56
N LEU A 410 -11.92 -25.80 -6.47
CA LEU A 410 -11.55 -26.26 -5.12
C LEU A 410 -11.72 -27.77 -4.97
N GLU A 411 -12.83 -28.33 -5.45
CA GLU A 411 -13.09 -29.78 -5.42
C GLU A 411 -12.05 -30.56 -6.24
N LEU A 412 -11.66 -30.05 -7.41
CA LEU A 412 -10.61 -30.65 -8.24
C LEU A 412 -9.26 -30.73 -7.49
N VAL A 413 -8.83 -29.63 -6.88
CA VAL A 413 -7.56 -29.59 -6.15
C VAL A 413 -7.62 -30.42 -4.86
N HIS A 414 -8.77 -30.44 -4.19
CA HIS A 414 -8.97 -31.28 -3.01
C HIS A 414 -8.84 -32.78 -3.32
N ALA A 415 -9.34 -33.22 -4.49
CA ALA A 415 -9.19 -34.60 -4.95
C ALA A 415 -7.72 -34.98 -5.25
N LEU A 416 -6.90 -34.02 -5.71
CA LEU A 416 -5.46 -34.22 -5.88
C LEU A 416 -4.71 -34.27 -4.54
N ALA A 417 -5.11 -33.42 -3.60
CA ALA A 417 -4.49 -33.27 -2.28
C ALA A 417 -4.39 -34.61 -1.50
N ALA A 418 -5.40 -35.47 -1.64
CA ALA A 418 -5.43 -36.80 -1.00
C ALA A 418 -4.23 -37.71 -1.35
N LYS A 419 -3.46 -37.39 -2.40
CA LYS A 419 -2.36 -38.22 -2.90
C LYS A 419 -0.97 -37.81 -2.41
N ASN A 420 -0.81 -36.64 -1.78
CA ASN A 420 0.49 -36.16 -1.34
C ASN A 420 0.38 -35.64 0.10
N SER A 421 1.09 -36.29 1.01
CA SER A 421 1.19 -35.89 2.41
C SER A 421 2.66 -35.74 2.79
N GLY A 422 3.06 -34.56 3.26
CA GLY A 422 4.40 -34.36 3.83
C GLY A 422 5.38 -33.59 2.95
N HIS A 423 5.06 -33.32 1.68
CA HIS A 423 5.88 -32.47 0.81
C HIS A 423 6.04 -31.08 1.43
N LYS A 424 7.28 -30.68 1.71
CA LYS A 424 7.57 -29.43 2.41
C LYS A 424 7.62 -28.24 1.46
N VAL A 425 6.84 -27.21 1.76
CA VAL A 425 6.76 -26.00 0.95
C VAL A 425 7.07 -24.78 1.80
N TYR A 426 7.85 -23.86 1.25
CA TYR A 426 8.11 -22.54 1.82
C TYR A 426 7.51 -21.45 0.93
N TYR A 427 6.82 -20.49 1.54
CA TYR A 427 6.20 -19.37 0.83
C TYR A 427 6.81 -18.04 1.29
N CYS A 428 7.36 -17.28 0.36
CA CYS A 428 8.04 -16.01 0.63
C CYS A 428 7.58 -14.89 -0.29
N MET A 429 8.04 -13.65 -0.03
CA MET A 429 7.73 -12.49 -0.85
C MET A 429 8.97 -11.60 -0.97
N GLY A 430 9.34 -11.21 -2.20
CA GLY A 430 10.49 -10.36 -2.50
C GLY A 430 11.87 -11.01 -2.30
N SER A 431 12.14 -11.47 -1.08
CA SER A 431 13.41 -12.04 -0.62
C SER A 431 13.19 -13.46 -0.06
N PRO A 432 14.16 -14.37 -0.19
CA PRO A 432 14.07 -15.68 0.46
C PRO A 432 13.98 -15.57 1.98
N LEU A 433 14.48 -14.47 2.58
CA LEU A 433 14.43 -14.28 4.03
C LEU A 433 13.12 -13.67 4.53
N PHE A 434 12.22 -13.22 3.65
CA PHE A 434 10.93 -12.68 4.06
C PHE A 434 9.83 -13.73 3.90
N ALA A 435 9.57 -14.45 4.99
CA ALA A 435 8.56 -15.50 5.06
C ALA A 435 7.17 -14.90 5.24
N LEU A 436 6.18 -15.38 4.48
CA LEU A 436 4.79 -15.00 4.71
C LEU A 436 4.25 -15.62 6.01
N ASN A 437 3.44 -14.87 6.74
CA ASN A 437 2.90 -15.34 8.02
C ASN A 437 1.97 -16.55 7.88
N ALA A 438 1.94 -17.39 8.92
CA ALA A 438 1.25 -18.68 8.93
C ALA A 438 -0.23 -18.59 8.55
N GLY A 439 -0.97 -17.62 9.07
CA GLY A 439 -2.42 -17.48 8.86
C GLY A 439 -2.83 -17.03 7.45
N ARG A 440 -1.89 -16.65 6.61
CA ARG A 440 -2.18 -16.06 5.30
C ARG A 440 -2.73 -17.05 4.27
N MET A 441 -3.59 -16.55 3.39
CA MET A 441 -4.16 -17.29 2.25
C MET A 441 -3.12 -18.09 1.48
N GLU A 442 -1.97 -17.50 1.14
CA GLU A 442 -0.89 -18.13 0.39
C GLU A 442 -0.43 -19.46 1.04
N ASN A 443 -0.29 -19.47 2.38
CA ASN A 443 0.05 -20.66 3.15
C ASN A 443 -1.12 -21.64 3.28
N ASN A 444 -2.35 -21.14 3.27
CA ASN A 444 -3.56 -21.98 3.27
C ASN A 444 -3.76 -22.65 1.90
N LEU A 445 -3.38 -22.02 0.78
CA LEU A 445 -3.40 -22.65 -0.55
C LEU A 445 -2.44 -23.84 -0.64
N VAL A 446 -1.25 -23.70 -0.06
CA VAL A 446 -0.28 -24.81 0.06
C VAL A 446 -0.87 -25.98 0.84
N THR A 447 -1.44 -25.68 2.02
CA THR A 447 -2.04 -26.70 2.89
C THR A 447 -3.25 -27.37 2.22
N PHE A 448 -4.07 -26.58 1.53
CA PHE A 448 -5.22 -27.06 0.77
C PHE A 448 -4.81 -28.01 -0.36
N SER A 449 -3.62 -27.81 -0.93
CA SER A 449 -3.02 -28.67 -1.96
C SER A 449 -2.33 -29.92 -1.38
N GLY A 450 -2.57 -30.29 -0.12
CA GLY A 450 -2.02 -31.50 0.53
C GLY A 450 -0.59 -31.37 1.07
N SER A 451 0.09 -30.26 0.80
CA SER A 451 1.49 -30.05 1.21
C SER A 451 1.62 -29.42 2.59
N MET A 452 2.79 -29.58 3.23
CA MET A 452 3.11 -28.96 4.50
C MET A 452 3.79 -27.60 4.30
N SER A 453 3.13 -26.51 4.69
CA SER A 453 3.77 -25.19 4.74
C SER A 453 4.66 -25.07 5.97
N ILE A 454 5.98 -24.91 5.77
CA ILE A 454 6.92 -24.72 6.88
C ILE A 454 6.70 -23.38 7.59
N ASN A 455 6.10 -22.40 6.90
CA ASN A 455 5.74 -21.10 7.47
C ASN A 455 4.75 -21.24 8.64
N LYS A 456 4.00 -22.35 8.72
CA LYS A 456 3.06 -22.61 9.82
C LYS A 456 3.74 -22.76 11.20
N GLN A 457 5.07 -22.91 11.21
CA GLN A 457 5.87 -22.90 12.45
C GLN A 457 6.09 -21.48 12.99
N LEU A 458 5.84 -20.44 12.19
CA LEU A 458 6.02 -19.04 12.58
C LEU A 458 4.81 -18.57 13.42
N GLN A 459 5.08 -18.11 14.64
CA GLN A 459 4.05 -17.67 15.60
C GLN A 459 3.83 -16.14 15.56
N LYS A 460 3.60 -15.55 14.37
CA LYS A 460 3.34 -14.10 14.22
C LYS A 460 2.09 -13.84 13.36
N GLU A 461 1.22 -12.98 13.85
CA GLU A 461 -0.04 -12.56 13.21
C GLU A 461 -0.04 -11.04 12.93
N GLY A 462 -1.07 -10.51 12.27
CA GLY A 462 -1.28 -9.06 12.09
C GLY A 462 -0.44 -8.36 10.99
N LYS A 463 0.49 -9.06 10.34
CA LYS A 463 1.34 -8.49 9.27
C LYS A 463 1.51 -9.43 8.05
N PRO A 464 2.02 -8.92 6.90
CA PRO A 464 2.19 -9.77 5.71
C PRO A 464 3.18 -10.91 5.90
N GLY A 465 4.26 -10.67 6.64
CA GLY A 465 5.33 -11.64 6.83
C GLY A 465 6.38 -11.16 7.82
N VAL A 466 7.44 -11.94 7.97
CA VAL A 466 8.52 -11.77 8.93
C VAL A 466 9.86 -12.07 8.27
N ASN A 467 10.93 -11.44 8.74
CA ASN A 467 12.27 -11.88 8.40
C ASN A 467 12.57 -13.18 9.16
N VAL A 468 13.15 -14.16 8.45
CA VAL A 468 13.65 -15.42 9.00
C VAL A 468 15.13 -15.57 8.72
N SER A 469 15.84 -16.33 9.56
CA SER A 469 17.24 -16.64 9.31
C SER A 469 17.40 -17.64 8.15
N PRO A 470 18.56 -17.67 7.48
CA PRO A 470 18.89 -18.75 6.55
C PRO A 470 18.84 -20.14 7.21
N SER A 471 19.19 -20.22 8.50
CA SER A 471 19.16 -21.48 9.27
C SER A 471 17.74 -22.05 9.37
N PHE A 472 16.72 -21.21 9.59
CA PHE A 472 15.32 -21.64 9.62
C PHE A 472 14.92 -22.36 8.33
N ILE A 473 15.36 -21.84 7.17
CA ILE A 473 15.04 -22.42 5.86
C ILE A 473 15.81 -23.73 5.67
N ASN A 474 17.10 -23.75 5.98
CA ASN A 474 17.96 -24.93 5.80
C ASN A 474 17.58 -26.09 6.73
N GLU A 475 17.29 -25.83 8.00
CA GLU A 475 16.88 -26.84 8.98
C GLU A 475 15.53 -27.48 8.61
N ASN A 476 14.63 -26.69 8.03
CA ASN A 476 13.34 -27.20 7.57
C ASN A 476 13.41 -27.91 6.21
N ASN A 477 14.42 -27.58 5.40
CA ASN A 477 14.71 -28.13 4.07
C ASN A 477 13.45 -28.25 3.18
N PRO A 478 12.82 -27.13 2.77
CA PRO A 478 11.68 -27.17 1.88
C PRO A 478 12.06 -27.76 0.52
N GLU A 479 11.18 -28.59 -0.03
CA GLU A 479 11.33 -29.22 -1.32
C GLU A 479 10.88 -28.31 -2.46
N THR A 480 9.93 -27.40 -2.19
CA THR A 480 9.47 -26.37 -3.14
C THR A 480 9.42 -25.00 -2.45
N ILE A 481 9.80 -23.94 -3.18
CA ILE A 481 9.63 -22.55 -2.74
C ILE A 481 8.68 -21.84 -3.70
N PHE A 482 7.64 -21.20 -3.17
CA PHE A 482 6.83 -20.25 -3.91
C PHE A 482 7.19 -18.81 -3.52
N ILE A 483 7.31 -17.95 -4.54
CA ILE A 483 7.47 -16.50 -4.39
C ILE A 483 6.12 -15.89 -4.73
N SER A 484 5.59 -15.07 -3.82
CA SER A 484 4.33 -14.37 -4.01
C SER A 484 4.31 -13.53 -5.29
N GLY A 485 3.17 -13.57 -5.97
CA GLY A 485 2.86 -12.77 -7.15
C GLY A 485 2.55 -11.30 -6.82
N PHE A 486 2.66 -10.86 -5.56
CA PHE A 486 2.43 -9.45 -5.22
C PHE A 486 3.71 -8.60 -5.32
N LEU A 487 4.71 -8.87 -4.48
CA LEU A 487 6.01 -8.21 -4.52
C LEU A 487 7.06 -9.29 -4.75
N SER A 488 7.64 -9.29 -5.95
CA SER A 488 8.55 -10.33 -6.40
C SER A 488 9.84 -9.75 -6.92
N ARG A 489 10.79 -10.65 -7.20
CA ARG A 489 12.09 -10.34 -7.77
C ARG A 489 12.35 -11.32 -8.92
N PRO A 490 13.14 -10.93 -9.95
CA PRO A 490 13.57 -11.86 -10.99
C PRO A 490 14.17 -13.15 -10.38
N LEU A 491 13.94 -14.29 -11.03
CA LEU A 491 14.33 -15.59 -10.47
C LEU A 491 15.85 -15.75 -10.37
N ASP A 492 16.60 -15.24 -11.33
CA ASP A 492 18.06 -15.22 -11.33
C ASP A 492 18.62 -14.43 -10.14
N GLU A 493 18.06 -13.25 -9.87
CA GLU A 493 18.30 -12.47 -8.66
C GLU A 493 17.93 -13.31 -7.41
N PHE A 494 16.78 -14.00 -7.42
CA PHE A 494 16.33 -14.91 -6.35
C PHE A 494 17.37 -15.96 -5.99
N TYR A 495 17.81 -16.75 -6.97
CA TYR A 495 18.86 -17.75 -6.79
C TYR A 495 20.19 -17.14 -6.34
N ALA A 496 20.53 -15.92 -6.79
CA ALA A 496 21.73 -15.23 -6.33
C ALA A 496 21.68 -14.92 -4.82
N LEU A 497 20.55 -14.45 -4.29
CA LEU A 497 20.42 -14.26 -2.83
C LEU A 497 20.41 -15.57 -2.07
N CYS A 498 19.79 -16.64 -2.59
CA CYS A 498 19.90 -17.94 -1.94
C CYS A 498 21.37 -18.36 -1.76
N ARG A 499 22.21 -18.15 -2.79
CA ARG A 499 23.66 -18.40 -2.67
C ARG A 499 24.34 -17.46 -1.69
N GLN A 500 24.06 -16.16 -1.77
CA GLN A 500 24.63 -15.15 -0.88
C GLN A 500 24.34 -15.44 0.60
N TYR A 501 23.12 -15.90 0.90
CA TYR A 501 22.68 -16.23 2.26
C TYR A 501 23.00 -17.66 2.70
N GLY A 502 23.63 -18.48 1.83
CA GLY A 502 23.95 -19.88 2.15
C GLY A 502 22.71 -20.77 2.31
N ILE A 503 21.65 -20.52 1.54
CA ILE A 503 20.43 -21.34 1.54
C ILE A 503 20.64 -22.54 0.62
N GLU A 504 20.68 -23.73 1.21
CA GLU A 504 20.99 -25.00 0.55
C GLU A 504 19.81 -25.98 0.54
N ALA A 505 18.58 -25.49 0.73
CA ALA A 505 17.37 -26.29 0.68
C ALA A 505 17.22 -27.06 -0.65
N ASP A 506 16.55 -28.20 -0.62
CA ASP A 506 16.29 -29.04 -1.80
C ASP A 506 15.60 -28.28 -2.92
N ALA A 507 14.68 -27.37 -2.59
CA ALA A 507 14.07 -26.47 -3.57
C ALA A 507 15.09 -25.68 -4.39
N VAL A 508 16.17 -25.19 -3.76
CA VAL A 508 17.23 -24.42 -4.43
C VAL A 508 18.08 -25.35 -5.30
N LYS A 509 18.53 -26.47 -4.73
CA LYS A 509 19.41 -27.45 -5.40
C LYS A 509 18.73 -28.06 -6.64
N GLN A 510 17.44 -28.35 -6.54
CA GLN A 510 16.66 -29.03 -7.57
C GLN A 510 15.89 -28.04 -8.47
N LYS A 511 16.16 -26.72 -8.34
CA LYS A 511 15.55 -25.64 -9.13
C LYS A 511 14.02 -25.59 -9.08
N ARG A 512 13.44 -25.90 -7.92
CA ARG A 512 11.98 -25.84 -7.64
C ARG A 512 11.60 -24.58 -6.88
N ILE A 513 12.00 -23.43 -7.43
CA ILE A 513 11.56 -22.11 -6.99
C ILE A 513 10.64 -21.54 -8.07
N TYR A 514 9.41 -21.23 -7.70
CA TYR A 514 8.36 -20.81 -8.63
C TYR A 514 7.80 -19.44 -8.22
N ALA A 515 7.81 -18.49 -9.16
CA ALA A 515 7.12 -17.22 -8.99
C ALA A 515 5.66 -17.38 -9.40
N VAL A 516 4.74 -17.10 -8.48
CA VAL A 516 3.30 -17.15 -8.78
C VAL A 516 2.93 -15.95 -9.67
N PRO A 517 2.06 -16.12 -10.68
CA PRO A 517 1.65 -15.01 -11.53
C PRO A 517 1.06 -13.83 -10.74
N PRO A 518 1.19 -12.59 -11.24
CA PRO A 518 0.69 -11.42 -10.55
C PRO A 518 -0.79 -11.50 -10.16
N SER A 519 -1.08 -11.16 -8.90
CA SER A 519 -2.44 -11.17 -8.33
C SER A 519 -3.13 -12.54 -8.31
N TRP A 520 -2.42 -13.66 -8.44
CA TRP A 520 -3.01 -15.01 -8.41
C TRP A 520 -2.95 -15.69 -7.05
N ASP A 521 -2.44 -15.08 -6.00
CA ASP A 521 -2.20 -15.75 -4.72
C ASP A 521 -2.95 -15.16 -3.53
N PHE A 522 -3.58 -13.97 -3.67
CA PHE A 522 -4.26 -13.33 -2.55
C PHE A 522 -5.34 -12.31 -2.94
N GLY A 523 -6.40 -12.27 -2.10
CA GLY A 523 -7.33 -11.15 -1.93
C GLY A 523 -8.36 -10.92 -3.03
N ASN A 524 -8.10 -11.33 -4.27
CA ASN A 524 -9.02 -11.16 -5.40
C ASN A 524 -9.39 -12.51 -6.02
N PRO A 525 -10.51 -12.62 -6.76
CA PRO A 525 -11.03 -13.92 -7.19
C PRO A 525 -10.06 -14.76 -8.05
N ARG A 526 -9.05 -14.16 -8.70
CA ARG A 526 -8.02 -14.91 -9.44
C ARG A 526 -7.14 -15.79 -8.56
N TRP A 527 -7.23 -15.68 -7.23
CA TRP A 527 -6.50 -16.59 -6.33
C TRP A 527 -6.76 -18.07 -6.66
N ILE A 528 -7.94 -18.39 -7.20
CA ILE A 528 -8.29 -19.75 -7.63
C ILE A 528 -7.34 -20.26 -8.72
N LEU A 529 -6.92 -19.41 -9.65
CA LEU A 529 -5.94 -19.76 -10.68
C LEU A 529 -4.55 -20.01 -10.08
N GLY A 530 -4.17 -19.29 -9.03
CA GLY A 530 -2.93 -19.58 -8.31
C GLY A 530 -2.99 -20.86 -7.49
N LEU A 531 -4.14 -21.23 -6.92
CA LEU A 531 -4.31 -22.55 -6.31
C LEU A 531 -4.08 -23.66 -7.35
N MET A 532 -4.65 -23.51 -8.55
CA MET A 532 -4.42 -24.45 -9.65
C MET A 532 -2.95 -24.46 -10.08
N TYR A 533 -2.29 -23.30 -10.12
CA TYR A 533 -0.86 -23.21 -10.43
C TYR A 533 -0.01 -23.93 -9.38
N ILE A 534 -0.31 -23.73 -8.09
CA ILE A 534 0.38 -24.40 -6.99
C ILE A 534 0.20 -25.93 -7.12
N ALA A 535 -1.02 -26.40 -7.36
CA ALA A 535 -1.29 -27.82 -7.57
C ALA A 535 -0.52 -28.37 -8.80
N ASP A 536 -0.51 -27.68 -9.94
CA ASP A 536 0.27 -28.09 -11.11
C ASP A 536 1.77 -28.28 -10.80
N LYS A 537 2.37 -27.39 -10.00
CA LYS A 537 3.79 -27.49 -9.62
C LYS A 537 4.08 -28.54 -8.56
N LEU A 538 3.10 -28.90 -7.74
CA LEU A 538 3.24 -29.94 -6.71
C LEU A 538 2.96 -31.34 -7.25
N TYR A 539 2.21 -31.47 -8.35
CA TYR A 539 1.82 -32.74 -8.98
C TYR A 539 2.17 -32.78 -10.47
N PRO A 540 3.46 -32.64 -10.84
CA PRO A 540 3.85 -32.57 -12.24
C PRO A 540 3.48 -33.86 -12.99
N GLY A 541 2.72 -33.72 -14.08
CA GLY A 541 2.28 -34.85 -14.92
C GLY A 541 1.01 -35.57 -14.46
N ASP A 542 0.62 -35.40 -13.20
CA ASP A 542 -0.54 -36.09 -12.60
C ASP A 542 -1.70 -35.15 -12.24
N SER A 543 -1.50 -33.82 -12.35
CA SER A 543 -2.50 -32.81 -11.98
C SER A 543 -3.74 -32.85 -12.89
N GLY A 544 -3.57 -33.16 -14.18
CA GLY A 544 -4.62 -33.03 -15.19
C GLY A 544 -5.09 -31.57 -15.41
N ILE A 545 -4.37 -30.59 -14.87
CA ILE A 545 -4.72 -29.16 -14.93
C ILE A 545 -4.12 -28.55 -16.20
N ASP A 546 -4.97 -28.04 -17.09
CA ASP A 546 -4.55 -27.16 -18.17
C ASP A 546 -4.70 -25.70 -17.72
N LEU A 547 -3.63 -25.14 -17.13
CA LEU A 547 -3.65 -23.77 -16.60
C LEU A 547 -4.01 -22.71 -17.63
N LYS A 548 -3.65 -22.93 -18.90
CA LYS A 548 -3.96 -21.96 -19.95
C LYS A 548 -5.46 -21.96 -20.22
N ARG A 549 -6.08 -23.14 -20.31
CA ARG A 549 -7.52 -23.29 -20.49
C ARG A 549 -8.30 -22.72 -19.30
N GLU A 550 -7.89 -23.04 -18.07
CA GLU A 550 -8.57 -22.57 -16.86
C GLU A 550 -8.49 -21.04 -16.71
N ALA A 551 -7.33 -20.46 -17.04
CA ALA A 551 -7.18 -19.00 -17.07
C ALA A 551 -8.03 -18.36 -18.17
N ASP A 552 -8.09 -18.94 -19.37
CA ASP A 552 -8.89 -18.41 -20.47
C ASP A 552 -10.39 -18.47 -20.15
N GLU A 553 -10.86 -19.57 -19.56
CA GLU A 553 -12.25 -19.72 -19.10
C GLU A 553 -12.63 -18.65 -18.07
N PHE A 554 -11.78 -18.45 -17.04
CA PHE A 554 -12.00 -17.41 -16.03
C PHE A 554 -12.05 -16.01 -16.67
N TYR A 555 -11.08 -15.69 -17.53
CA TYR A 555 -10.96 -14.35 -18.11
C TYR A 555 -12.10 -14.06 -19.11
N LEU A 556 -12.53 -15.03 -19.90
CA LEU A 556 -13.68 -14.88 -20.80
C LEU A 556 -14.99 -14.69 -20.03
N GLN A 557 -15.18 -15.47 -18.95
CA GLN A 557 -16.39 -15.41 -18.16
C GLN A 557 -16.50 -14.10 -17.36
N PHE A 558 -15.46 -13.73 -16.60
CA PHE A 558 -15.55 -12.63 -15.62
C PHE A 558 -14.93 -11.31 -16.10
N TYR A 559 -14.03 -11.34 -17.10
CA TYR A 559 -13.40 -10.14 -17.65
C TYR A 559 -13.74 -9.87 -19.11
N ARG A 560 -14.53 -10.73 -19.75
CA ARG A 560 -14.95 -10.59 -21.16
C ARG A 560 -13.76 -10.42 -22.11
N MET A 561 -12.66 -11.12 -21.84
CA MET A 561 -11.47 -11.08 -22.68
C MET A 561 -10.70 -12.40 -22.68
N PRO A 562 -9.97 -12.75 -23.74
CA PRO A 562 -9.05 -13.89 -23.72
C PRO A 562 -7.89 -13.65 -22.75
N PHE A 563 -7.42 -14.72 -22.08
CA PHE A 563 -6.27 -14.63 -21.18
C PHE A 563 -4.99 -14.22 -21.92
N GLY A 564 -4.81 -14.71 -23.15
CA GLY A 564 -3.64 -14.39 -23.98
C GLY A 564 -3.53 -12.92 -24.40
N GLU A 565 -4.63 -12.17 -24.34
CA GLU A 565 -4.66 -10.73 -24.64
C GLU A 565 -4.48 -9.87 -23.37
N SER A 566 -4.47 -10.51 -22.20
CA SER A 566 -4.34 -9.81 -20.92
C SER A 566 -2.90 -9.38 -20.66
N LYS A 567 -2.73 -8.15 -20.19
CA LYS A 567 -1.46 -7.66 -19.66
C LYS A 567 -1.52 -7.71 -18.15
N SER A 568 -0.62 -8.48 -17.56
CA SER A 568 -0.52 -8.57 -16.11
C SER A 568 -0.12 -7.22 -15.52
N ASN A 569 -0.72 -6.89 -14.38
CA ASN A 569 -0.37 -5.76 -13.51
C ASN A 569 -0.43 -6.28 -12.06
N ARG A 570 -0.21 -5.40 -11.06
CA ARG A 570 -0.34 -5.78 -9.64
C ARG A 570 -1.73 -5.43 -9.08
N SER A 571 -2.69 -5.08 -9.93
CA SER A 571 -4.03 -4.69 -9.52
C SER A 571 -4.82 -5.89 -9.02
N PHE A 572 -5.53 -5.71 -7.91
CA PHE A 572 -6.49 -6.71 -7.41
C PHE A 572 -7.74 -6.79 -8.30
N HIS A 573 -8.18 -5.66 -8.88
CA HIS A 573 -9.48 -5.59 -9.54
C HIS A 573 -9.52 -6.24 -10.93
N ARG A 574 -8.58 -5.89 -11.82
CA ARG A 574 -8.54 -6.44 -13.18
C ARG A 574 -7.13 -6.39 -13.80
N PRO A 575 -6.82 -7.28 -14.77
CA PRO A 575 -5.65 -7.14 -15.62
C PRO A 575 -5.79 -5.91 -16.53
N THR A 576 -4.69 -5.39 -17.04
CA THR A 576 -4.76 -4.29 -18.02
C THR A 576 -5.19 -4.86 -19.38
N SER A 577 -6.15 -4.21 -20.05
CA SER A 577 -6.57 -4.54 -21.42
C SER A 577 -6.74 -3.29 -22.26
N GLY A 578 -6.50 -3.38 -23.57
CA GLY A 578 -6.77 -2.29 -24.51
C GLY A 578 -8.24 -2.16 -24.94
N ILE A 579 -9.10 -3.09 -24.50
CA ILE A 579 -10.47 -3.29 -25.01
C ILE A 579 -11.51 -2.81 -24.00
N TRP A 580 -11.17 -2.78 -22.70
CA TRP A 580 -12.07 -2.25 -21.70
C TRP A 580 -12.26 -0.76 -21.87
N PRO A 581 -13.49 -0.24 -21.66
CA PRO A 581 -13.79 1.15 -21.93
C PRO A 581 -12.79 2.06 -21.20
N LEU A 582 -12.00 2.78 -22.00
CA LEU A 582 -11.31 4.01 -21.58
C LEU A 582 -12.31 5.06 -21.04
N HIS A 583 -13.62 4.79 -21.09
CA HIS A 583 -14.72 5.72 -20.84
C HIS A 583 -14.99 6.12 -19.38
N VAL A 584 -14.11 5.80 -18.42
CA VAL A 584 -14.12 6.47 -17.10
C VAL A 584 -12.90 7.40 -16.93
N THR A 585 -11.96 7.42 -17.89
CA THR A 585 -10.69 8.17 -17.79
C THR A 585 -10.75 9.61 -18.31
N ARG A 586 -11.94 10.09 -18.69
CA ARG A 586 -12.20 11.51 -18.95
C ARG A 586 -13.51 11.88 -18.28
N CYS A 587 -13.51 12.12 -16.96
CA CYS A 587 -14.46 13.09 -16.43
C CYS A 587 -14.12 14.42 -17.10
N THR A 588 -14.93 14.67 -18.12
CA THR A 588 -15.17 15.88 -18.88
C THR A 588 -14.85 17.13 -18.07
N HIS A 589 -13.97 17.96 -18.65
CA HIS A 589 -14.06 19.39 -18.49
C HIS A 589 -15.52 19.82 -18.73
N ALA A 590 -16.11 20.42 -17.71
CA ALA A 590 -17.10 21.48 -17.82
C ALA A 590 -16.81 22.44 -16.66
#